data_AF-A0A5K4E9X2-F1
#
_entry.id   AF-A0A5K4E9X2-F1
#
_cell.length_a   1.000
_cell.length_b   1.000
_cell.length_c   1.000
_cell.angle_alpha   90.00
_cell.angle_beta   90.00
_cell.angle_gamma   90.00
#
_symmetry.space_group_name_H-M   'P 1'
#
loop_
_entity.id
_entity.type
_entity.pdbx_description
1 polymer ?
#
loop_
_entity_poly.entity_id
_entity_poly.type
_entity_poly.pdbx_seq_one_letter_code
_entity_poly.pdbx_strand_id
1 'polypeptide(L)'
;MFVNLTAGALFYASGKVVHGFGRGSKQLGIPTANLEESIVSEIPDSTKNGIYFGWAKLSNTPVYKMVMSIGWNPYFKNIKRSVVGESFSLSSNLL
;
A
#
# COMPACT_ATOMS: atom_id res chain seq x y z
N MET A 1 -7.09 7.19 8.91
CA MET A 1 -8.31 6.59 9.51
C MET A 1 -8.37 5.13 9.10
N PHE A 2 -8.11 4.24 10.06
CA PHE A 2 -8.31 2.81 9.89
C PHE A 2 -9.70 2.41 10.39
N VAL A 3 -10.40 1.60 9.61
CA VAL A 3 -11.69 1.02 10.00
C VAL A 3 -11.60 -0.48 9.78
N ASN A 4 -11.89 -1.24 10.84
CA ASN A 4 -11.99 -2.69 10.76
C ASN A 4 -13.38 -3.02 10.17
N LEU A 5 -13.42 -3.70 9.02
CA LEU A 5 -14.67 -3.92 8.28
C LEU A 5 -15.26 -5.29 8.67
N THR A 6 -16.49 -5.30 9.16
CA THR A 6 -17.18 -6.50 9.65
C THR A 6 -17.70 -7.44 8.54
N ALA A 7 -17.49 -7.09 7.27
CA ALA A 7 -18.03 -7.83 6.11
C ALA A 7 -16.97 -8.65 5.32
N GLY A 8 -15.88 -9.08 5.97
CA GLY A 8 -14.85 -9.93 5.34
C GLY A 8 -13.74 -9.17 4.62
N ALA A 9 -13.74 -7.84 4.68
CA ALA A 9 -12.60 -7.03 4.25
C ALA A 9 -11.60 -6.90 5.42
N LEU A 10 -10.33 -7.28 5.18
CA LEU A 10 -9.28 -7.35 6.21
C LEU A 10 -9.01 -6.00 6.89
N PHE A 11 -8.89 -4.91 6.13
CA PHE A 11 -8.78 -3.55 6.65
C PHE A 11 -8.92 -2.52 5.52
N TYR A 12 -9.17 -1.26 5.90
CA TYR A 12 -9.11 -0.09 5.02
C TYR A 12 -8.03 0.87 5.52
N ALA A 13 -7.19 1.35 4.60
CA ALA A 13 -6.18 2.36 4.86
C ALA A 13 -6.27 3.48 3.81
N SER A 14 -6.17 4.73 4.25
CA SER A 14 -6.13 5.90 3.37
C SER A 14 -5.08 6.87 3.85
N GLY A 15 -4.26 7.36 2.93
CA GLY A 15 -3.18 8.29 3.23
C GLY A 15 -2.62 8.92 1.97
N LYS A 16 -1.68 9.86 2.17
CA LYS A 16 -0.96 10.46 1.06
C LYS A 16 -0.03 9.43 0.42
N VAL A 17 0.02 9.42 -0.91
CA VAL A 17 1.02 8.65 -1.66
C VAL A 17 2.37 9.35 -1.51
N VAL A 18 3.39 8.60 -1.09
CA VAL A 18 4.75 9.09 -0.92
C VAL A 18 5.71 8.38 -1.86
N HIS A 19 6.77 9.09 -2.24
CA HIS A 19 7.83 8.54 -3.08
C HIS A 19 8.62 7.48 -2.29
N GLY A 20 8.76 6.29 -2.88
CA GLY A 20 9.62 5.24 -2.36
C GLY A 20 11.01 5.28 -2.97
N PHE A 21 11.81 4.25 -2.72
CA PHE A 21 13.20 4.14 -3.20
C PHE A 21 13.34 3.82 -4.70
N GLY A 22 12.25 3.88 -5.48
CA GLY A 22 12.28 3.82 -6.93
C GLY A 22 12.74 2.49 -7.55
N ARG A 23 12.68 1.38 -6.81
CA ARG A 23 13.13 0.07 -7.31
C ARG A 23 12.09 -0.63 -8.19
N GLY A 24 10.83 -0.71 -7.74
CA GLY A 24 9.76 -1.37 -8.48
C GLY A 24 9.46 -0.71 -9.82
N SER A 25 9.15 0.59 -9.81
CA SER A 25 8.75 1.33 -11.01
C SER A 25 9.86 1.49 -12.05
N LYS A 26 11.10 1.79 -11.64
CA LYS A 26 12.20 2.02 -12.59
C LYS A 26 12.78 0.74 -13.19
N GLN A 27 12.72 -0.39 -12.48
CA GLN A 27 13.34 -1.64 -12.95
C GLN A 27 12.35 -2.60 -13.62
N LEU A 28 11.08 -2.60 -13.20
CA LEU A 28 10.06 -3.54 -13.69
C LEU A 28 8.98 -2.88 -14.55
N GLY A 29 8.94 -1.55 -14.60
CA GLY A 29 7.87 -0.82 -15.31
C GLY A 29 6.51 -0.94 -14.62
N ILE A 30 6.46 -1.36 -13.35
CA ILE A 30 5.24 -1.53 -12.57
C ILE A 30 5.05 -0.31 -11.67
N PRO A 31 4.03 0.54 -11.89
CA PRO A 31 3.74 1.68 -11.04
C PRO A 31 3.37 1.26 -9.62
N THR A 32 4.13 1.75 -8.63
CA THR A 32 3.97 1.41 -7.22
C THR A 32 3.70 2.65 -6.38
N ALA A 33 2.69 2.60 -5.50
CA ALA A 33 2.34 3.65 -4.55
C ALA A 33 2.73 3.24 -3.13
N ASN A 34 3.43 4.10 -2.40
CA ASN A 34 3.73 3.86 -0.99
C ASN A 34 2.82 4.72 -0.12
N LEU A 35 2.33 4.15 0.98
CA LEU A 35 1.61 4.91 2.00
C LEU A 35 2.59 5.58 2.97
N GLU A 36 2.17 6.71 3.53
CA GLU A 36 2.93 7.41 4.57
C GLU A 36 3.10 6.54 5.83
N GLU A 37 4.25 6.70 6.48
CA GLU A 37 4.65 5.90 7.64
C GLU A 37 3.66 5.96 8.81
N SER A 38 3.07 7.13 9.07
CA SER A 38 2.06 7.35 10.11
C SER A 38 0.85 6.42 9.94
N ILE A 39 0.44 6.19 8.70
CA ILE A 39 -0.65 5.29 8.35
C ILE A 39 -0.20 3.84 8.53
N VAL A 40 1.03 3.50 8.13
CA VAL A 40 1.53 2.13 8.28
C VAL A 40 1.66 1.71 9.76
N SER A 41 1.96 2.65 10.66
CA SER A 41 2.02 2.37 12.11
C SER A 41 0.65 2.11 12.75
N GLU A 42 -0.45 2.49 12.09
CA GLU A 42 -1.82 2.24 12.57
C GLU A 42 -2.36 0.87 12.12
N ILE A 43 -1.61 0.10 11.32
CA ILE A 43 -2.03 -1.23 10.87
C ILE A 43 -2.05 -2.20 12.06
N PRO A 44 -3.16 -2.91 12.31
CA PRO A 44 -3.26 -3.86 13.40
C PRO A 44 -2.17 -4.93 13.34
N ASP A 45 -1.57 -5.26 14.49
CA ASP A 45 -0.58 -6.34 14.60
C ASP A 45 -1.10 -7.71 14.17
N SER A 46 -2.42 -7.90 14.25
CA SER A 46 -3.13 -9.08 13.75
C SER A 46 -3.03 -9.25 12.23
N THR A 47 -2.76 -8.17 11.50
CA THR A 47 -2.46 -8.21 10.07
C THR A 47 -1.09 -8.84 9.89
N LYS A 48 -1.01 -9.97 9.20
CA LYS A 48 0.27 -10.63 8.94
C LYS A 48 1.04 -9.89 7.85
N ASN A 49 2.35 -10.11 7.79
CA ASN A 49 3.11 -9.73 6.61
C ASN A 49 2.73 -10.65 5.45
N GLY A 50 2.64 -10.10 4.24
CA GLY A 50 2.25 -10.87 3.07
C GLY A 50 1.80 -10.00 1.90
N ILE A 51 1.34 -10.70 0.87
CA ILE A 51 0.74 -10.10 -0.32
C ILE A 51 -0.79 -10.25 -0.21
N TYR A 52 -1.48 -9.14 -0.41
CA TYR A 52 -2.92 -8.99 -0.34
C TYR A 52 -3.45 -8.53 -1.69
N PHE A 53 -4.70 -8.84 -1.99
CA PHE A 53 -5.41 -8.27 -3.14
C PHE A 53 -6.62 -7.49 -2.64
N GLY A 54 -7.04 -6.49 -3.41
CA GLY A 54 -8.16 -5.65 -3.05
C GLY A 54 -8.40 -4.55 -4.06
N TRP A 55 -8.85 -3.41 -3.54
CA TRP A 55 -9.28 -2.27 -4.34
C TRP A 55 -8.56 -1.01 -3.86
N ALA A 56 -8.12 -0.19 -4.80
CA ALA A 56 -7.53 1.12 -4.56
C ALA A 56 -8.33 2.20 -5.27
N LYS A 57 -8.40 3.38 -4.66
CA LYS A 57 -8.96 4.57 -5.28
C LYS A 57 -8.01 5.73 -5.08
N LEU A 58 -7.74 6.48 -6.14
CA LEU A 58 -6.97 7.71 -6.07
C LEU A 58 -7.91 8.90 -6.32
N SER A 59 -8.18 9.72 -5.30
CA SER A 59 -8.93 10.98 -5.43
C SER A 59 -10.18 10.87 -6.33
N ASN A 60 -10.20 11.57 -7.48
CA ASN A 60 -11.31 11.61 -8.44
C ASN A 60 -11.20 10.57 -9.56
N THR A 61 -10.40 9.52 -9.37
CA THR A 61 -10.31 8.40 -10.31
C THR A 61 -11.30 7.28 -9.95
N PRO A 62 -11.62 6.40 -10.91
CA PRO A 62 -12.31 5.15 -10.64
C PRO A 62 -11.61 4.28 -9.59
N VAL A 63 -12.33 3.29 -9.07
CA VAL A 63 -11.75 2.26 -8.21
C VAL A 63 -11.05 1.22 -9.09
N TYR A 64 -9.81 0.87 -8.75
CA TYR A 64 -8.99 -0.10 -9.47
C TYR A 64 -8.68 -1.33 -8.64
N LYS A 65 -8.46 -2.47 -9.30
CA LYS A 65 -7.92 -3.67 -8.65
C LYS A 65 -6.46 -3.43 -8.27
N MET A 66 -6.12 -3.88 -7.06
CA MET A 66 -4.83 -3.64 -6.42
C MET A 66 -4.29 -4.94 -5.83
N VAL A 67 -2.97 -5.06 -5.86
CA VAL A 67 -2.19 -5.96 -5.01
C VAL A 67 -1.45 -5.09 -3.99
N MET A 68 -1.37 -5.51 -2.74
CA MET A 68 -0.73 -4.77 -1.66
C MET A 68 0.27 -5.68 -0.94
N SER A 69 1.50 -5.22 -0.82
CA SER A 69 2.55 -5.85 -0.02
C SER A 69 2.65 -5.19 1.34
N ILE A 70 2.59 -6.00 2.39
CA ILE A 70 2.81 -5.58 3.78
C ILE A 70 4.03 -6.35 4.31
N GLY A 71 5.05 -5.64 4.76
CA GLY A 71 6.26 -6.29 5.26
C GLY A 71 7.13 -5.40 6.12
N TRP A 72 8.12 -6.00 6.77
CA TRP A 72 9.14 -5.25 7.51
C TRP A 72 10.12 -4.58 6.54
N ASN A 73 10.57 -3.38 6.90
CA ASN A 73 11.59 -2.68 6.14
C ASN A 73 12.98 -2.86 6.79
N PRO A 74 13.89 -3.63 6.18
CA PRO A 74 15.23 -3.86 6.73
C PRO A 74 16.08 -2.58 6.81
N TYR A 75 15.81 -1.59 5.95
CA TYR A 75 16.53 -0.31 5.95
C TYR A 75 16.21 0.56 7.17
N PHE A 76 15.04 0.38 7.78
CA PHE A 76 14.67 1.02 9.05
C PHE A 76 14.88 0.06 10.24
N LYS A 77 15.91 -0.79 10.17
CA LYS A 77 16.28 -1.77 11.21
C LYS A 77 15.11 -2.66 11.66
N ASN A 78 14.14 -2.94 10.77
CA ASN A 78 12.90 -3.68 11.08
C ASN A 78 12.09 -3.13 12.27
N ILE A 79 12.29 -1.87 12.64
CA ILE A 79 11.50 -1.25 13.72
C ILE A 79 10.08 -0.95 13.24
N LYS A 80 9.88 -0.85 11.91
CA LYS A 80 8.63 -0.42 11.30
C LYS A 80 8.27 -1.24 10.07
N ARG A 81 6.96 -1.47 9.90
CA ARG A 81 6.39 -2.09 8.71
C ARG A 81 6.34 -1.08 7.55
N SER A 82 6.18 -1.57 6.33
CA SER A 82 5.94 -0.79 5.13
C SER A 82 4.77 -1.39 4.36
N VAL A 83 3.93 -0.53 3.79
CA VAL A 83 2.86 -0.91 2.88
C VAL A 83 3.12 -0.35 1.50
N VAL A 84 3.15 -1.24 0.52
CA VAL A 84 3.33 -0.91 -0.89
C VAL A 84 2.11 -1.40 -1.64
N GLY A 85 1.40 -0.49 -2.28
CA GLY A 85 0.30 -0.80 -3.18
C GLY A 85 0.77 -0.82 -4.63
N GLU A 86 0.40 -1.87 -5.36
CA GLU A 86 0.56 -1.98 -6.80
C GLU A 86 -0.84 -2.09 -7.40
N SER A 87 -1.20 -1.21 -8.33
CA SER A 87 -2.45 -1.36 -9.07
C SER A 87 -2.11 -1.71 -10.51
N PHE A 88 -2.69 -2.81 -10.98
CA PHE A 88 -2.44 -3.34 -12.32
C PHE A 88 -2.93 -2.41 -13.45
N SER A 89 -3.70 -1.35 -13.11
CA SER A 89 -4.31 -0.43 -14.07
C SER A 89 -3.98 1.06 -13.83
N LEU A 90 -3.20 1.40 -12.80
CA LEU A 90 -2.75 2.78 -12.58
C LEU A 90 -1.44 3.00 -13.35
N SER A 91 -1.43 3.91 -14.33
CA SER A 91 -0.21 4.32 -15.00
C SER A 91 0.70 5.11 -14.04
N SER A 92 2.01 5.09 -14.26
CA SER A 92 3.00 5.82 -13.45
C SER A 92 2.75 7.33 -13.35
N ASN A 93 1.96 7.89 -14.28
CA ASN A 93 1.64 9.31 -14.33
C ASN A 93 0.46 9.70 -13.42
N LEU A 94 -0.19 8.71 -12.80
CA LEU A 94 -1.28 8.90 -11.86
C LEU A 94 -0.80 8.81 -10.40
N LEU A 95 0.45 8.45 -10.13
CA LEU A 95 1.01 8.27 -8.79
C LEU A 95 2.06 9.33 -8.45
#